data_AF-H3D1A4-F1
#
_entry.id   AF-H3D1A4-F1
#
_cell.length_a   1.000
_cell.length_b   1.000
_cell.length_c   1.000
_cell.angle_alpha   90.00
_cell.angle_beta   90.00
_cell.angle_gamma   90.00
#
_symmetry.space_group_name_H-M   'P 1'
#
loop_
_entity.id
_entity.type
_entity.pdbx_description
1 polymer ?
#
loop_
_entity_poly.entity_id
_entity_poly.type
_entity_poly.pdbx_seq_one_letter_code
_entity_poly.pdbx_strand_id
1 'polypeptide(L)'
;EVTEAGDGNRKRDNKKYEIQEYKRKIPAHKMTEMQAKIDEERKTLEAKLDMEEEEKNKAKAELEKRENDLLKAREEHQLLLAKLSKLEKKVIGLLAKAEEQERLLQESNKELEERRQRAELLCKELVGKEQERLDIEEKYTDLREAAQGKTKKLKKVWGMLRAAESEMADLQKANRREIEDLQDNICQLGREVQLQKLIIDSFIPQEYQEMIENYVHWNEDSGEWRLKCAAYTCNNLRKRTPAPEKKLWKV
;
A
#
# COMPACT_ATOMS: atom_id res chain seq x y z
N GLU A 1 7.74 -6.80 -16.74
CA GLU A 1 7.52 -7.50 -18.01
C GLU A 1 6.05 -7.49 -18.36
N VAL A 2 5.60 -6.55 -19.19
CA VAL A 2 4.41 -6.73 -20.03
C VAL A 2 4.78 -6.13 -21.38
N THR A 3 4.68 -6.99 -22.38
CA THR A 3 5.32 -6.92 -23.69
C THR A 3 4.75 -5.83 -24.59
N GLU A 4 5.66 -5.25 -25.36
CA GLU A 4 5.48 -4.18 -26.34
C GLU A 4 4.44 -4.50 -27.41
N ALA A 5 3.78 -3.43 -27.84
CA ALA A 5 2.83 -3.38 -28.93
C ALA A 5 3.50 -3.80 -30.25
N GLY A 6 2.97 -4.86 -30.87
CA GLY A 6 3.30 -5.22 -32.24
C GLY A 6 2.67 -4.22 -33.22
N ASP A 7 3.46 -3.23 -33.65
CA ASP A 7 3.11 -2.36 -34.78
C ASP A 7 3.39 -3.10 -36.10
N GLY A 8 2.41 -3.93 -36.49
CA GLY A 8 2.40 -4.68 -37.74
C GLY A 8 2.10 -3.77 -38.93
N ASN A 9 3.18 -3.20 -39.47
CA ASN A 9 3.33 -2.56 -40.77
C ASN A 9 2.35 -3.10 -41.84
N ARG A 10 1.21 -2.42 -42.04
CA ARG A 10 0.28 -2.69 -43.15
C ARG A 10 0.86 -2.14 -44.44
N LYS A 11 1.45 -3.05 -45.22
CA LYS A 11 1.81 -2.84 -46.63
C LYS A 11 0.60 -2.23 -47.36
N ARG A 12 0.70 -0.94 -47.71
CA ARG A 12 -0.20 -0.29 -48.66
C ARG A 12 0.17 -0.80 -50.05
N ASP A 13 -0.56 -1.82 -50.51
CA ASP A 13 -0.53 -2.25 -51.90
C ASP A 13 -1.09 -1.13 -52.78
N ASN A 14 -0.20 -0.29 -53.28
CA ASN A 14 -0.51 0.79 -54.21
C ASN A 14 -0.74 0.20 -55.61
N LYS A 15 -1.94 -0.35 -55.84
CA LYS A 15 -2.34 -0.88 -57.14
C LYS A 15 -2.69 0.30 -58.05
N LYS A 16 -1.72 0.73 -58.87
CA LYS A 16 -1.91 1.66 -59.98
C LYS A 16 -3.08 1.17 -60.84
N TYR A 17 -4.15 1.94 -60.90
CA TYR A 17 -5.19 1.76 -61.90
C TYR A 17 -4.71 2.41 -63.20
N GLU A 18 -4.36 1.60 -64.20
CA GLU A 18 -4.24 2.05 -65.59
C GLU A 18 -5.62 2.47 -66.08
N ILE A 19 -5.81 3.77 -66.30
CA ILE A 19 -7.00 4.30 -66.97
C ILE A 19 -6.81 4.03 -68.46
N GLN A 20 -7.46 2.98 -68.96
CA GLN A 20 -7.55 2.69 -70.38
C GLN A 20 -8.23 3.85 -71.10
N GLU A 21 -7.55 4.45 -72.08
CA GLU A 21 -8.07 5.49 -72.96
C GLU A 21 -9.36 5.01 -73.65
N TYR A 22 -10.47 5.68 -73.32
CA TYR A 22 -11.73 5.49 -74.01
C TYR A 22 -11.63 6.04 -75.43
N LYS A 23 -11.70 5.15 -76.43
CA LYS A 23 -11.96 5.51 -77.84
C LYS A 23 -13.08 6.55 -77.90
N ARG A 24 -12.79 7.73 -78.47
CA ARG A 24 -13.75 8.81 -78.69
C ARG A 24 -14.97 8.26 -79.44
N LYS A 25 -16.09 8.15 -78.73
CA LYS A 25 -17.38 7.77 -79.30
C LYS A 25 -17.94 8.94 -80.11
N ILE A 26 -18.60 8.59 -81.21
CA ILE A 26 -19.33 9.52 -82.06
C ILE A 26 -20.44 10.16 -81.19
N PRO A 27 -20.47 11.49 -81.00
CA PRO A 27 -21.50 12.16 -80.21
C PRO A 27 -22.89 11.87 -80.79
N ALA A 28 -23.91 11.80 -79.93
CA ALA A 28 -25.29 11.48 -80.32
C ALA A 28 -25.80 12.30 -81.52
N HIS A 29 -25.35 13.57 -81.63
CA HIS A 29 -25.61 14.47 -82.77
C HIS A 29 -25.09 13.95 -84.11
N LYS A 30 -23.93 13.29 -84.12
CA LYS A 30 -23.34 12.71 -85.35
C LYS A 30 -24.02 11.39 -85.75
N MET A 31 -24.61 10.65 -84.80
CA MET A 31 -25.43 9.47 -85.08
C MET A 31 -26.79 9.83 -85.70
N THR A 32 -27.35 10.99 -85.34
CA THR A 32 -28.56 11.54 -85.97
C THR A 32 -28.28 12.12 -87.35
N GLU A 33 -27.15 12.81 -87.54
CA GLU A 33 -26.70 13.29 -88.86
C GLU A 33 -26.42 12.13 -89.84
N MET A 34 -25.83 11.03 -89.36
CA MET A 34 -25.54 9.86 -90.17
C MET A 34 -26.82 9.11 -90.60
N GLN A 35 -27.85 9.11 -89.75
CA GLN A 35 -29.19 8.61 -90.11
C GLN A 35 -29.85 9.46 -91.18
N ALA A 36 -29.82 10.79 -91.03
CA ALA A 36 -30.39 11.70 -92.02
C ALA A 36 -29.74 11.53 -93.40
N LYS A 37 -28.42 11.30 -93.46
CA LYS A 37 -27.69 11.01 -94.70
C LYS A 37 -28.08 9.67 -95.33
N ILE A 38 -28.29 8.64 -94.52
CA ILE A 38 -28.73 7.31 -95.01
C ILE A 38 -30.18 7.37 -95.53
N ASP A 39 -31.06 8.14 -94.89
CA ASP A 39 -32.44 8.34 -95.33
C ASP A 39 -32.50 9.16 -96.64
N GLU A 40 -31.61 10.13 -96.82
CA GLU A 40 -31.41 10.86 -98.08
C GLU A 40 -30.86 9.94 -99.18
N GLU A 41 -29.82 9.16 -98.91
CA GLU A 41 -29.28 8.17 -99.85
C GLU A 41 -30.35 7.14 -100.26
N ARG A 42 -31.18 6.67 -99.32
CA ARG A 42 -32.33 5.79 -99.57
C ARG A 42 -33.35 6.42 -100.50
N LYS A 43 -33.74 7.69 -100.29
CA LYS A 43 -34.64 8.43 -101.18
C LYS A 43 -34.05 8.64 -102.58
N THR A 44 -32.75 8.93 -102.69
CA THR A 44 -32.10 9.10 -104.00
C THR A 44 -31.95 7.78 -104.78
N LEU A 45 -31.87 6.64 -104.09
CA LEU A 45 -31.86 5.31 -104.70
C LEU A 45 -33.26 4.84 -105.13
N GLU A 46 -34.30 5.23 -104.39
CA GLU A 46 -35.71 4.96 -104.75
C GLU A 46 -36.17 5.74 -105.99
N ALA A 47 -35.62 6.95 -106.21
CA ALA A 47 -35.96 7.81 -107.35
C ALA A 47 -35.27 7.44 -108.69
N LYS A 48 -34.22 6.62 -108.69
CA LYS A 48 -33.52 6.18 -109.91
C LYS A 48 -34.14 4.89 -110.45
N LEU A 49 -35.05 4.99 -111.43
CA LEU A 49 -35.80 3.84 -111.98
C LEU A 49 -35.08 3.04 -113.09
N ASP A 50 -34.06 3.59 -113.77
CA ASP A 50 -33.37 2.95 -114.91
C ASP A 50 -31.91 2.57 -114.64
N MET A 51 -31.66 1.53 -113.83
CA MET A 51 -30.34 0.91 -113.64
C MET A 51 -30.49 -0.61 -113.51
N GLU A 52 -29.54 -1.37 -114.08
CA GLU A 52 -29.43 -2.83 -113.99
C GLU A 52 -29.69 -3.34 -112.56
N GLU A 53 -30.55 -4.37 -112.43
CA GLU A 53 -30.99 -4.92 -111.15
C GLU A 53 -29.85 -5.30 -110.19
N GLU A 54 -28.66 -5.61 -110.72
CA GLU A 54 -27.47 -5.94 -109.92
C GLU A 54 -26.88 -4.75 -109.17
N GLU A 55 -26.83 -3.55 -109.76
CA GLU A 55 -26.27 -2.36 -109.10
C GLU A 55 -27.25 -1.77 -108.07
N LYS A 56 -28.57 -1.89 -108.31
CA LYS A 56 -29.61 -1.59 -107.31
C LYS A 56 -29.52 -2.52 -106.11
N ASN A 57 -29.29 -3.81 -106.33
CA ASN A 57 -29.17 -4.78 -105.25
C ASN A 57 -27.89 -4.58 -104.43
N LYS A 58 -26.76 -4.21 -105.06
CA LYS A 58 -25.52 -3.85 -104.33
C LYS A 58 -25.69 -2.59 -103.49
N ALA A 59 -26.27 -1.52 -104.04
CA ALA A 59 -26.48 -0.27 -103.30
C ALA A 59 -27.52 -0.41 -102.16
N LYS A 60 -28.58 -1.20 -102.36
CA LYS A 60 -29.51 -1.57 -101.29
C LYS A 60 -28.84 -2.40 -100.21
N ALA A 61 -28.00 -3.37 -100.58
CA ALA A 61 -27.25 -4.17 -99.61
C ALA A 61 -26.21 -3.34 -98.84
N GLU A 62 -25.58 -2.34 -99.45
CA GLU A 62 -24.68 -1.42 -98.75
C GLU A 62 -25.45 -0.48 -97.80
N LEU A 63 -26.61 0.06 -98.21
CA LEU A 63 -27.47 0.84 -97.32
C LEU A 63 -27.99 -0.01 -96.15
N GLU A 64 -28.43 -1.23 -96.41
CA GLU A 64 -28.90 -2.16 -95.38
C GLU A 64 -27.76 -2.53 -94.41
N LYS A 65 -26.52 -2.67 -94.88
CA LYS A 65 -25.34 -2.82 -94.02
C LYS A 65 -25.12 -1.57 -93.15
N ARG A 66 -25.17 -0.37 -93.73
CA ARG A 66 -25.01 0.90 -92.99
C ARG A 66 -26.13 1.13 -91.97
N GLU A 67 -27.38 0.82 -92.31
CA GLU A 67 -28.53 0.87 -91.40
C GLU A 67 -28.36 -0.13 -90.25
N ASN A 68 -27.96 -1.37 -90.55
CA ASN A 68 -27.68 -2.40 -89.54
C ASN A 68 -26.52 -2.01 -88.61
N ASP A 69 -25.45 -1.41 -89.14
CA ASP A 69 -24.31 -0.96 -88.34
C ASP A 69 -24.65 0.26 -87.47
N LEU A 70 -25.49 1.18 -87.95
CA LEU A 70 -26.05 2.26 -87.13
C LEU A 70 -26.97 1.74 -86.03
N LEU A 71 -27.79 0.74 -86.33
CA LEU A 71 -28.72 0.14 -85.37
C LEU A 71 -27.92 -0.59 -84.27
N LYS A 72 -26.91 -1.38 -84.63
CA LYS A 72 -25.96 -1.97 -83.67
C LYS A 72 -25.26 -0.92 -82.81
N ALA A 73 -24.78 0.17 -83.42
CA ALA A 73 -24.14 1.26 -82.67
C ALA A 73 -25.12 1.98 -81.72
N ARG A 74 -26.40 2.11 -82.09
CA ARG A 74 -27.45 2.64 -81.19
C ARG A 74 -27.75 1.69 -80.04
N GLU A 75 -27.88 0.40 -80.31
CA GLU A 75 -28.08 -0.63 -79.27
C GLU A 75 -26.89 -0.67 -78.32
N GLU A 76 -25.66 -0.63 -78.83
CA GLU A 76 -24.45 -0.52 -78.04
C GLU A 76 -24.43 0.76 -77.20
N HIS A 77 -24.82 1.90 -77.77
CA HIS A 77 -24.89 3.17 -77.06
C HIS A 77 -25.92 3.14 -75.93
N GLN A 78 -27.12 2.60 -76.19
CA GLN A 78 -28.17 2.42 -75.18
C GLN A 78 -27.74 1.44 -74.08
N LEU A 79 -27.07 0.33 -74.43
CA LEU A 79 -26.50 -0.60 -73.46
C LEU A 79 -25.43 0.06 -72.59
N LEU A 80 -24.60 0.91 -73.17
CA LEU A 80 -23.58 1.67 -72.44
C LEU A 80 -24.20 2.71 -71.51
N LEU A 81 -25.24 3.43 -71.93
CA LEU A 81 -25.98 4.35 -71.08
C LEU A 81 -26.68 3.62 -69.94
N ALA A 82 -27.27 2.45 -70.21
CA ALA A 82 -27.87 1.61 -69.18
C ALA A 82 -26.82 1.09 -68.17
N LYS A 83 -25.62 0.71 -68.64
CA LYS A 83 -24.50 0.34 -67.78
C LYS A 83 -23.99 1.54 -66.95
N LEU A 84 -23.88 2.71 -67.56
CA LEU A 84 -23.44 3.94 -66.90
C LEU A 84 -24.45 4.37 -65.82
N SER A 85 -25.74 4.37 -66.14
CA SER A 85 -26.82 4.63 -65.17
C SER A 85 -26.82 3.61 -64.01
N LYS A 86 -26.57 2.33 -64.28
CA LYS A 86 -26.41 1.31 -63.23
C LYS A 86 -25.19 1.57 -62.34
N LEU A 87 -24.07 2.02 -62.92
CA LEU A 87 -22.87 2.37 -62.17
C LEU A 87 -23.08 3.64 -61.36
N GLU A 88 -23.68 4.68 -61.92
CA GLU A 88 -24.02 5.93 -61.21
C GLU A 88 -24.92 5.66 -60.00
N LYS A 89 -26.01 4.89 -60.18
CA LYS A 89 -26.87 4.50 -59.05
C LYS A 89 -26.12 3.69 -57.99
N LYS A 90 -25.20 2.82 -58.40
CA LYS A 90 -24.34 2.07 -57.46
C LYS A 90 -23.38 2.99 -56.73
N VAL A 91 -22.75 3.94 -57.41
CA VAL A 91 -21.83 4.92 -56.81
C VAL A 91 -22.57 5.79 -55.81
N ILE A 92 -23.76 6.30 -56.15
CA ILE A 92 -24.61 7.06 -55.22
C ILE A 92 -24.99 6.20 -54.00
N GLY A 93 -25.40 4.95 -54.20
CA GLY A 93 -25.71 4.04 -53.10
C GLY A 93 -24.51 3.65 -52.24
N LEU A 94 -23.29 3.64 -52.79
CA LEU A 94 -22.05 3.42 -52.03
C LEU A 94 -21.64 4.66 -51.24
N LEU A 95 -21.81 5.85 -51.81
CA LEU A 95 -21.55 7.12 -51.13
C LEU A 95 -22.49 7.30 -49.93
N ALA A 96 -23.80 7.07 -50.10
CA ALA A 96 -24.76 7.13 -49.00
C ALA A 96 -24.42 6.14 -47.86
N LYS A 97 -24.00 4.91 -48.20
CA LYS A 97 -23.55 3.94 -47.20
C LYS A 97 -22.25 4.35 -46.49
N ALA A 98 -21.33 5.01 -47.20
CA ALA A 98 -20.10 5.51 -46.61
C ALA A 98 -20.36 6.67 -45.64
N GLU A 99 -21.27 7.59 -45.99
CA GLU A 99 -21.71 8.69 -45.12
C GLU A 99 -22.40 8.16 -43.85
N GLU A 100 -23.28 7.16 -43.97
CA GLU A 100 -23.91 6.51 -42.82
C GLU A 100 -22.87 5.81 -41.91
N GLN A 101 -21.90 5.12 -42.49
CA GLN A 101 -20.80 4.48 -41.74
C GLN A 101 -19.93 5.51 -41.03
N GLU A 102 -19.61 6.63 -41.68
CA GLU A 102 -18.86 7.73 -41.08
C GLU A 102 -19.60 8.34 -39.90
N ARG A 103 -20.92 8.56 -40.03
CA ARG A 103 -21.75 9.07 -38.92
C ARG A 103 -21.75 8.13 -37.73
N LEU A 104 -21.91 6.83 -37.96
CA LEU A 104 -21.86 5.81 -36.90
C LEU A 104 -20.50 5.75 -36.22
N LEU A 105 -19.40 5.88 -36.99
CA LEU A 105 -18.05 5.96 -36.43
C LEU A 105 -17.84 7.22 -35.58
N GLN A 106 -18.37 8.37 -36.01
CA GLN A 106 -18.31 9.61 -35.24
C GLN A 106 -19.09 9.50 -33.92
N GLU A 107 -20.31 8.97 -33.96
CA GLU A 107 -21.14 8.73 -32.77
C GLU A 107 -20.43 7.76 -31.80
N SER A 108 -19.88 6.65 -32.32
CA SER A 108 -19.15 5.67 -31.52
C SER A 108 -17.86 6.25 -30.91
N ASN A 109 -17.09 7.03 -31.67
CA ASN A 109 -15.90 7.70 -31.17
C ASN A 109 -16.23 8.69 -30.05
N LYS A 110 -17.32 9.44 -30.19
CA LYS A 110 -17.78 10.37 -29.15
C LYS A 110 -18.17 9.64 -27.86
N GLU A 111 -18.92 8.54 -27.97
CA GLU A 111 -19.29 7.72 -26.82
C GLU A 111 -18.05 7.10 -26.13
N LEU A 112 -17.07 6.66 -26.92
CA LEU A 112 -15.82 6.10 -26.40
C LEU A 112 -15.02 7.16 -25.63
N GLU A 113 -14.95 8.38 -26.15
CA GLU A 113 -14.26 9.49 -25.48
C GLU A 113 -14.97 9.90 -24.18
N GLU A 114 -16.30 9.97 -24.17
CA GLU A 114 -17.06 10.21 -22.94
C GLU A 114 -16.83 9.10 -21.89
N ARG A 115 -16.75 7.84 -22.32
CA ARG A 115 -16.40 6.71 -21.44
C ARG A 115 -14.99 6.83 -20.89
N ARG A 116 -14.01 7.23 -21.71
CA ARG A 116 -12.63 7.48 -21.28
C ARG A 116 -12.56 8.57 -20.23
N GLN A 117 -13.19 9.71 -20.46
CA GLN A 117 -13.22 10.81 -19.50
C GLN A 117 -13.86 10.40 -18.17
N ARG A 118 -14.97 9.66 -18.21
CA ARG A 118 -15.60 9.12 -16.99
C ARG A 118 -14.68 8.15 -16.25
N ALA A 119 -14.02 7.26 -16.98
CA ALA A 119 -13.06 6.31 -16.40
C ALA A 119 -11.86 7.02 -15.76
N GLU A 120 -11.33 8.07 -16.40
CA GLU A 120 -10.24 8.88 -15.86
C GLU A 120 -10.65 9.63 -14.59
N LEU A 121 -11.86 10.20 -14.55
CA LEU A 121 -12.39 10.87 -13.35
C LEU A 121 -12.53 9.87 -12.19
N LEU A 122 -13.15 8.71 -12.45
CA LEU A 122 -13.26 7.65 -11.43
C LEU A 122 -11.90 7.16 -10.95
N CYS A 123 -10.93 7.03 -11.86
CA CYS A 123 -9.57 6.64 -11.50
C CYS A 123 -8.91 7.67 -10.59
N LYS A 124 -9.03 8.98 -10.91
CA LYS A 124 -8.52 10.07 -10.06
C LYS A 124 -9.18 10.08 -8.67
N GLU A 125 -10.49 9.88 -8.60
CA GLU A 125 -11.21 9.79 -7.32
C GLU A 125 -10.77 8.57 -6.49
N LEU A 126 -10.56 7.42 -7.13
CA LEU A 126 -10.07 6.22 -6.46
C LEU A 126 -8.67 6.40 -5.90
N VAL A 127 -7.76 7.01 -6.69
CA VAL A 127 -6.40 7.33 -6.23
C VAL A 127 -6.43 8.31 -5.05
N GLY A 128 -7.28 9.34 -5.11
CA GLY A 128 -7.45 10.28 -3.99
C GLY A 128 -7.93 9.59 -2.71
N LYS A 129 -8.96 8.74 -2.80
CA LYS A 129 -9.46 7.96 -1.67
C LYS A 129 -8.43 6.98 -1.12
N GLU A 130 -7.64 6.36 -2.00
CA GLU A 130 -6.56 5.46 -1.58
C GLU A 130 -5.47 6.23 -0.83
N GLN A 131 -5.08 7.42 -1.30
CA GLN A 131 -4.14 8.27 -0.57
C GLN A 131 -4.68 8.68 0.80
N GLU A 132 -5.94 9.12 0.89
CA GLU A 132 -6.57 9.44 2.17
C GLU A 132 -6.60 8.23 3.12
N ARG A 133 -6.83 7.02 2.59
CA ARG A 133 -6.79 5.78 3.35
C ARG A 133 -5.40 5.53 3.91
N LEU A 134 -4.36 5.68 3.08
CA LEU A 134 -2.96 5.52 3.49
C LEU A 134 -2.56 6.55 4.57
N ASP A 135 -2.95 7.82 4.41
CA ASP A 135 -2.67 8.87 5.40
C ASP A 135 -3.34 8.58 6.76
N ILE A 136 -4.55 8.01 6.75
CA ILE A 136 -5.26 7.58 7.96
C ILE A 136 -4.56 6.36 8.58
N GLU A 137 -4.17 5.39 7.78
CA GLU A 137 -3.45 4.19 8.23
C GLU A 137 -2.12 4.58 8.90
N GLU A 138 -1.34 5.50 8.31
CA GLU A 138 -0.09 6.01 8.87
C GLU A 138 -0.30 6.72 10.22
N LYS A 139 -1.27 7.65 10.28
CA LYS A 139 -1.64 8.33 11.53
C LYS A 139 -2.09 7.34 12.61
N TYR A 140 -2.81 6.29 12.21
CA TYR A 140 -3.23 5.25 13.14
C TYR A 140 -2.06 4.41 13.64
N THR A 141 -1.10 4.06 12.78
CA THR A 141 0.12 3.36 13.19
C THR A 141 0.95 4.20 14.16
N ASP A 142 1.14 5.50 13.89
CA ASP A 142 1.87 6.42 14.77
C ASP A 142 1.22 6.52 16.16
N LEU A 143 -0.11 6.70 16.20
CA LEU A 143 -0.87 6.75 17.45
C LEU A 143 -0.77 5.43 18.21
N ARG A 144 -0.82 4.29 17.51
CA ARG A 144 -0.69 2.96 18.10
C ARG A 144 0.70 2.75 18.70
N GLU A 145 1.75 3.13 17.99
CA GLU A 145 3.13 3.06 18.48
C GLU A 145 3.34 3.97 19.69
N ALA A 146 2.83 5.20 19.65
CA ALA A 146 2.88 6.11 20.78
C ALA A 146 2.16 5.55 22.02
N ALA A 147 0.96 4.96 21.84
CA ALA A 147 0.21 4.33 22.91
C ALA A 147 0.95 3.12 23.50
N GLN A 148 1.52 2.26 22.65
CA GLN A 148 2.35 1.15 23.10
C GLN A 148 3.61 1.62 23.83
N GLY A 149 4.27 2.66 23.34
CA GLY A 149 5.44 3.27 23.96
C GLY A 149 5.13 3.82 25.36
N LYS A 150 4.03 4.56 25.50
CA LYS A 150 3.54 5.04 26.81
C LYS A 150 3.18 3.87 27.74
N THR A 151 2.53 2.83 27.23
CA THR A 151 2.17 1.64 28.02
C THR A 151 3.40 0.90 28.53
N LYS A 152 4.45 0.73 27.72
CA LYS A 152 5.72 0.12 28.13
C LYS A 152 6.41 0.93 29.24
N LYS A 153 6.45 2.26 29.09
CA LYS A 153 7.00 3.17 30.12
C LYS A 153 6.21 3.06 31.43
N LEU A 154 4.88 3.06 31.35
CA LEU A 154 4.01 2.91 32.51
C LEU A 154 4.25 1.58 33.23
N LYS A 155 4.31 0.45 32.49
CA LYS A 155 4.62 -0.87 33.07
C LYS A 155 5.97 -0.89 33.78
N LYS A 156 7.00 -0.26 33.20
CA LYS A 156 8.33 -0.16 33.82
C LYS A 156 8.28 0.62 35.13
N VAL A 157 7.68 1.82 35.12
CA VAL A 157 7.58 2.67 36.33
C VAL A 157 6.72 1.99 37.39
N TRP A 158 5.63 1.33 37.00
CA TRP A 158 4.80 0.56 37.92
C TRP A 158 5.56 -0.60 38.56
N GLY A 159 6.39 -1.31 37.79
CA GLY A 159 7.28 -2.34 38.33
C GLY A 159 8.29 -1.78 39.34
N MET A 160 8.90 -0.63 39.04
CA MET A 160 9.81 0.05 39.96
C MET A 160 9.10 0.49 41.24
N LEU A 161 7.87 1.02 41.13
CA LEU A 161 7.05 1.39 42.28
C LEU A 161 6.76 0.17 43.16
N ARG A 162 6.34 -0.95 42.57
CA ARG A 162 6.04 -2.18 43.31
C ARG A 162 7.27 -2.77 43.99
N ALA A 163 8.43 -2.70 43.33
CA ALA A 163 9.70 -3.11 43.93
C ALA A 163 10.05 -2.25 45.14
N ALA A 164 9.94 -0.91 45.03
CA ALA A 164 10.19 0.00 46.13
C ALA A 164 9.18 -0.16 47.29
N GLU A 165 7.90 -0.40 46.99
CA GLU A 165 6.88 -0.72 48.00
C GLU A 165 7.22 -2.01 48.75
N SER A 166 7.67 -3.05 48.04
CA SER A 166 8.11 -4.31 48.66
C SER A 166 9.33 -4.11 49.55
N GLU A 167 10.35 -3.39 49.05
CA GLU A 167 11.57 -3.09 49.81
C GLU A 167 11.25 -2.28 51.07
N MET A 168 10.36 -1.29 50.97
CA MET A 168 9.89 -0.53 52.13
C MET A 168 9.19 -1.41 53.16
N ALA A 169 8.33 -2.34 52.72
CA ALA A 169 7.65 -3.28 53.62
C ALA A 169 8.65 -4.23 54.32
N ASP A 170 9.66 -4.72 53.59
CA ASP A 170 10.70 -5.58 54.14
C ASP A 170 11.58 -4.84 55.16
N LEU A 171 11.97 -3.59 54.85
CA LEU A 171 12.71 -2.72 55.78
C LEU A 171 11.90 -2.40 57.04
N GLN A 172 10.61 -2.09 56.91
CA GLN A 172 9.74 -1.85 58.06
C GLN A 172 9.61 -3.08 58.95
N LYS A 173 9.53 -4.27 58.36
CA LYS A 173 9.48 -5.54 59.10
C LYS A 173 10.80 -5.84 59.80
N ALA A 174 11.93 -5.59 59.15
CA ALA A 174 13.25 -5.77 59.74
C ALA A 174 13.46 -4.81 60.93
N ASN A 175 13.14 -3.54 60.76
CA ASN A 175 13.23 -2.53 61.81
C ASN A 175 12.31 -2.88 62.99
N ARG A 176 11.08 -3.32 62.74
CA ARG A 176 10.17 -3.76 63.81
C ARG A 176 10.76 -4.91 64.62
N ARG A 177 11.36 -5.90 63.96
CA ARG A 177 12.03 -7.02 64.65
C ARG A 177 13.22 -6.55 65.48
N GLU A 178 14.05 -5.65 64.92
CA GLU A 178 15.17 -5.08 65.67
C GLU A 178 14.71 -4.30 66.90
N ILE A 179 13.61 -3.54 66.79
CA ILE A 179 12.98 -2.88 67.94
C ILE A 179 12.50 -3.90 68.98
N GLU A 180 11.81 -4.96 68.55
CA GLU A 180 11.33 -6.03 69.43
C GLU A 180 12.52 -6.70 70.16
N ASP A 181 13.59 -7.04 69.43
CA ASP A 181 14.82 -7.64 69.98
C ASP A 181 15.51 -6.70 70.99
N LEU A 182 15.60 -5.39 70.68
CA LEU A 182 16.15 -4.40 71.61
C LEU A 182 15.28 -4.23 72.86
N GLN A 183 13.96 -4.25 72.71
CA GLN A 183 13.02 -4.18 73.85
C GLN A 183 13.13 -5.41 74.75
N ASP A 184 13.27 -6.60 74.17
CA ASP A 184 13.49 -7.84 74.91
C ASP A 184 14.82 -7.80 75.69
N ASN A 185 15.88 -7.28 75.07
CA ASN A 185 17.17 -7.05 75.73
C ASN A 185 17.05 -6.06 76.90
N ILE A 186 16.37 -4.93 76.71
CA ILE A 186 16.12 -3.95 77.78
C ILE A 186 15.35 -4.60 78.93
N CYS A 187 14.33 -5.40 78.63
CA CYS A 187 13.57 -6.12 79.64
C CYS A 187 14.44 -7.13 80.40
N GLN A 188 15.31 -7.86 79.70
CA GLN A 188 16.24 -8.82 80.30
C GLN A 188 17.25 -8.13 81.22
N LEU A 189 17.91 -7.07 80.74
CA LEU A 189 18.85 -6.28 81.53
C LEU A 189 18.16 -5.65 82.75
N GLY A 190 16.92 -5.16 82.60
CA GLY A 190 16.12 -4.65 83.70
C GLY A 190 15.90 -5.70 84.80
N ARG A 191 15.57 -6.94 84.42
CA ARG A 191 15.45 -8.05 85.38
C ARG A 191 16.78 -8.41 86.04
N GLU A 192 17.88 -8.40 85.28
CA GLU A 192 19.20 -8.70 85.81
C GLU A 192 19.67 -7.65 86.83
N VAL A 193 19.48 -6.36 86.52
CA VAL A 193 19.77 -5.26 87.46
C VAL A 193 18.93 -5.37 88.72
N GLN A 194 17.63 -5.67 88.61
CA GLN A 194 16.76 -5.88 89.76
C GLN A 194 17.22 -7.07 90.62
N LEU A 195 17.63 -8.17 89.98
CA LEU A 195 18.15 -9.34 90.67
C LEU A 195 19.46 -9.01 91.41
N GLN A 196 20.41 -8.36 90.74
CA GLN A 196 21.68 -7.95 91.36
C GLN A 196 21.45 -7.02 92.55
N LYS A 197 20.52 -6.06 92.40
CA LYS A 197 20.13 -5.17 93.50
C LYS A 197 19.53 -5.93 94.67
N LEU A 198 18.62 -6.88 94.43
CA LEU A 198 18.04 -7.72 95.49
C LEU A 198 19.12 -8.54 96.23
N ILE A 199 20.11 -9.07 95.51
CA ILE A 199 21.26 -9.76 96.12
C ILE A 199 22.05 -8.79 96.99
N ILE A 200 22.38 -7.60 96.49
CA ILE A 200 23.11 -6.58 97.25
C ILE A 200 22.34 -6.20 98.53
N ASP A 201 21.05 -5.91 98.41
CA ASP A 201 20.18 -5.51 99.52
C ASP A 201 20.03 -6.62 100.58
N SER A 202 20.06 -7.89 100.17
CA SER A 202 19.95 -9.04 101.07
C SER A 202 21.23 -9.34 101.85
N PHE A 203 22.40 -9.12 101.23
CA PHE A 203 23.69 -9.54 101.79
C PHE A 203 24.58 -8.41 102.32
N ILE A 204 24.32 -7.14 101.96
CA ILE A 204 25.15 -6.00 102.33
C ILE A 204 24.27 -4.94 103.03
N PRO A 205 24.52 -4.62 104.32
CA PRO A 205 23.81 -3.54 105.01
C PRO A 205 24.00 -2.18 104.33
N GLN A 206 22.97 -1.33 104.38
CA GLN A 206 22.92 -0.05 103.69
C GLN A 206 24.13 0.86 103.95
N GLU A 207 24.60 0.92 105.21
CA GLU A 207 25.75 1.77 105.58
C GLU A 207 27.03 1.39 104.83
N TYR A 208 27.24 0.10 104.58
CA TYR A 208 28.40 -0.39 103.83
C TYR A 208 28.23 -0.19 102.33
N GLN A 209 27.00 -0.23 101.80
CA GLN A 209 26.74 0.07 100.40
C GLN A 209 27.11 1.52 100.07
N GLU A 210 26.62 2.48 100.87
CA GLU A 210 26.95 3.90 100.72
C GLU A 210 28.45 4.16 100.85
N MET A 211 29.12 3.46 101.77
CA MET A 211 30.57 3.53 101.87
C MET A 211 31.23 3.06 100.57
N ILE A 212 30.85 1.90 100.02
CA ILE A 212 31.44 1.36 98.78
C ILE A 212 31.20 2.30 97.60
N GLU A 213 30.00 2.83 97.43
CA GLU A 213 29.65 3.74 96.33
C GLU A 213 30.52 5.01 96.33
N ASN A 214 30.81 5.58 97.50
CA ASN A 214 31.64 6.77 97.63
C ASN A 214 33.14 6.54 97.29
N TYR A 215 33.63 5.30 97.43
CA TYR A 215 35.04 4.95 97.22
C TYR A 215 35.31 4.17 95.92
N VAL A 216 34.27 3.85 95.15
CA VAL A 216 34.38 3.23 93.82
C VAL A 216 34.54 4.29 92.72
N HIS A 217 35.34 3.97 91.71
CA HIS A 217 35.45 4.78 90.49
C HIS A 217 35.59 3.88 89.27
N TRP A 218 35.07 4.36 88.14
CA TRP A 218 35.23 3.70 86.85
C TRP A 218 36.61 4.00 86.28
N ASN A 219 37.31 2.97 85.81
CA ASN A 219 38.56 3.14 85.07
C ASN A 219 38.29 2.92 83.57
N GLU A 220 38.38 3.99 82.78
CA GLU A 220 38.12 3.94 81.33
C GLU A 220 39.15 3.11 80.55
N ASP A 221 40.41 3.06 81.00
CA ASP A 221 41.48 2.35 80.31
C ASP A 221 41.37 0.82 80.44
N SER A 222 40.92 0.33 81.61
CA SER A 222 40.71 -1.11 81.85
C SER A 222 39.27 -1.55 81.64
N GLY A 223 38.29 -0.63 81.61
CA GLY A 223 36.87 -0.97 81.51
C GLY A 223 36.32 -1.69 82.74
N GLU A 224 36.85 -1.39 83.93
CA GLU A 224 36.48 -2.07 85.18
C GLU A 224 36.24 -1.07 86.31
N TRP A 225 35.31 -1.39 87.22
CA TRP A 225 35.11 -0.67 88.47
C TRP A 225 36.26 -0.97 89.44
N ARG A 226 36.94 0.07 89.93
CA ARG A 226 38.02 -0.06 90.94
C ARG A 226 37.62 0.61 92.26
N LEU A 227 37.80 -0.12 93.35
CA LEU A 227 37.64 0.40 94.70
C LEU A 227 38.96 1.05 95.17
N LYS A 228 38.88 2.28 95.68
CA LYS A 228 40.03 2.98 96.27
C LYS A 228 40.60 2.14 97.43
N CYS A 229 41.92 2.02 97.49
CA CYS A 229 42.64 1.26 98.52
C CYS A 229 42.25 -0.23 98.63
N ALA A 230 41.67 -0.83 97.58
CA ALA A 230 41.28 -2.25 97.56
C ALA A 230 42.42 -3.21 97.93
N ALA A 231 43.67 -2.86 97.61
CA ALA A 231 44.87 -3.65 97.94
C ALA A 231 45.06 -3.87 99.45
N TYR A 232 44.50 -3.01 100.30
CA TYR A 232 44.62 -3.07 101.76
C TYR A 232 43.43 -3.78 102.43
N THR A 233 42.46 -4.27 101.65
CA THR A 233 41.34 -5.05 102.18
C THR A 233 41.77 -6.48 102.50
N CYS A 234 41.17 -7.06 103.55
CA CYS A 234 41.55 -8.38 104.08
C CYS A 234 41.44 -9.52 103.02
N ASN A 235 40.56 -9.36 102.03
CA ASN A 235 40.41 -10.33 100.92
C ASN A 235 41.61 -10.36 99.96
N ASN A 236 42.30 -9.24 99.74
CA ASN A 236 43.50 -9.18 98.90
C ASN A 236 44.79 -9.53 99.66
N LEU A 237 44.77 -9.41 101.00
CA LEU A 237 45.89 -9.74 101.89
C LEU A 237 45.96 -11.23 102.25
N ARG A 238 44.85 -11.98 102.09
CA ARG A 238 44.86 -13.45 102.18
C ARG A 238 45.62 -14.02 100.98
N LYS A 239 46.81 -14.57 101.21
CA LYS A 239 47.50 -15.43 100.23
C LYS A 239 46.52 -16.51 99.79
N ARG A 240 46.18 -16.57 98.50
CA ARG A 240 45.46 -17.74 97.95
C ARG A 240 46.27 -18.96 98.33
N THR A 241 45.70 -19.85 99.14
CA THR A 241 46.28 -21.16 99.38
C THR A 241 46.46 -21.80 98.00
N PRO A 242 47.67 -22.25 97.61
CA PRO A 242 47.85 -22.90 96.33
C PRO A 242 46.84 -24.05 96.24
N ALA A 243 46.03 -24.05 95.19
CA ALA A 243 45.10 -25.14 94.94
C ALA A 243 45.92 -26.44 94.91
N PRO A 244 45.45 -27.54 95.55
CA PRO A 244 46.14 -28.81 95.47
C PRO A 244 46.25 -29.18 93.98
N GLU A 245 47.48 -29.44 93.52
CA GLU A 245 47.76 -29.87 92.15
C GLU A 245 46.79 -30.99 91.77
N LYS A 246 46.01 -30.76 90.71
CA LYS A 246 45.18 -31.81 90.12
C LYS A 246 46.11 -32.91 89.64
N LYS A 247 46.17 -34.03 90.37
CA LYS A 247 46.75 -35.28 89.86
C LYS A 247 45.98 -35.64 88.59
N LEU A 248 46.62 -35.41 87.45
CA LEU A 248 46.18 -35.91 86.16
C LEU A 248 46.28 -37.44 86.20
N TRP A 249 45.17 -38.11 86.49
CA TRP A 249 45.04 -39.52 86.15
C TRP A 249 44.95 -39.59 84.63
N LYS A 250 46.04 -40.00 83.98
CA LYS A 250 46.01 -40.41 82.58
C LYS A 250 45.30 -41.76 82.52
N VAL A 251 44.16 -41.79 81.82
CA VAL A 251 43.61 -42.99 81.16
C VAL A 251 43.20 -42.54 79.76
#